data_AF-A0A820LV04-F1
#
_entry.id   AF-A0A820LV04-F1
#
_cell.length_a   1.000
_cell.length_b   1.000
_cell.length_c   1.000
_cell.angle_alpha   90.00
_cell.angle_beta   90.00
_cell.angle_gamma   90.00
#
_symmetry.space_group_name_H-M   'P 1'
#
loop_
_entity.id
_entity.type
_entity.pdbx_description
1 polymer ?
#
loop_
_entity_poly.entity_id
_entity_poly.type
_entity_poly.pdbx_seq_one_letter_code
_entity_poly.pdbx_strand_id
1 'polypeptide(L)'
;MCFFALGFAIVVCSWWLHIKSADYRPLMGNQWLTAPVVLIFSAKLSMLLGAVGCIGAWFEKKILLFMYIITMIIIFVALLFGVVFVIAFNERVAMSARKELLENIRHYPGDEGKDENNSRKTMNSIQKRVI
;
A
#
# COMPACT_ATOMS: atom_id res chain seq x y z
N MET A 1 22.52 16.01 0.43
CA MET A 1 22.93 15.12 1.55
C MET A 1 21.82 14.89 2.58
N CYS A 2 21.17 15.91 3.16
CA CYS A 2 20.09 15.72 4.15
C CYS A 2 18.91 14.86 3.66
N PHE A 3 18.52 15.00 2.38
CA PHE A 3 17.45 14.22 1.76
C PHE A 3 17.74 12.71 1.69
N PHE A 4 19.01 12.30 1.60
CA PHE A 4 19.39 10.89 1.50
C PHE A 4 19.30 10.17 2.85
N ALA A 5 19.73 10.86 3.91
CA ALA A 5 19.61 10.37 5.29
C ALA A 5 18.14 10.21 5.70
N LEU A 6 17.29 11.15 5.31
CA LEU A 6 15.83 11.06 5.49
C LEU A 6 15.24 9.86 4.71
N GLY A 7 15.66 9.64 3.47
CA GLY A 7 15.22 8.49 2.67
C GLY A 7 15.56 7.14 3.32
N PHE A 8 16.78 6.98 3.83
CA PHE A 8 17.19 5.79 4.56
C PHE A 8 16.38 5.58 5.85
N ALA A 9 16.13 6.64 6.62
CA ALA A 9 15.32 6.56 7.82
C ALA A 9 13.89 6.07 7.52
N ILE A 10 13.28 6.55 6.43
CA ILE A 10 11.92 6.16 6.02
C ILE A 10 11.87 4.69 5.58
N VAL A 11 12.88 4.19 4.84
CA VAL A 11 12.94 2.78 4.43
C VAL A 11 13.10 1.84 5.63
N VAL A 12 13.94 2.23 6.60
CA VAL A 12 14.15 1.46 7.83
C VAL A 12 12.87 1.45 8.67
N CYS A 13 12.17 2.59 8.80
CA CYS A 13 10.86 2.66 9.45
C CYS A 13 9.81 1.77 8.75
N SER A 14 9.75 1.78 7.42
CA SER A 14 8.83 0.93 6.65
C SER A 14 9.10 -0.55 6.84
N TRP A 15 10.36 -0.97 6.94
CA TRP A 15 10.71 -2.37 7.25
C TRP A 15 10.26 -2.75 8.67
N TRP A 16 10.49 -1.88 9.65
CA TRP A 16 10.07 -2.13 11.05
C TRP A 16 8.56 -2.29 11.19
N LEU A 17 7.79 -1.51 10.43
CA LEU A 17 6.33 -1.63 10.36
C LEU A 17 5.87 -2.98 9.81
N HIS A 18 6.59 -3.56 8.84
CA HIS A 18 6.25 -4.87 8.28
C HIS A 18 6.41 -6.02 9.29
N ILE A 19 7.39 -5.90 10.18
CA ILE A 19 7.62 -6.86 11.26
C ILE A 19 6.55 -6.70 12.35
N LYS A 20 6.18 -5.46 12.67
CA LYS A 20 5.15 -5.18 13.69
C LYS A 20 3.73 -5.49 13.20
N SER A 21 3.46 -5.34 11.90
CA SER A 21 2.17 -5.69 11.29
C SER A 21 1.89 -7.19 11.23
N ALA A 22 2.89 -8.04 11.45
CA ALA A 22 2.70 -9.48 11.60
C ALA A 22 1.94 -9.86 12.90
N ASP A 23 1.98 -9.03 13.94
CA ASP A 23 1.29 -9.29 15.22
C ASP A 23 -0.16 -8.77 15.26
N TYR A 24 -0.54 -7.83 14.37
CA TYR A 24 -1.92 -7.31 14.30
C TYR A 24 -2.85 -8.14 13.40
N ARG A 25 -2.37 -9.29 12.91
CA ARG A 25 -3.07 -10.23 12.02
C ARG A 25 -4.44 -10.75 12.52
N PRO A 26 -4.75 -10.86 13.83
CA PRO A 26 -6.07 -11.35 14.27
C PRO A 26 -7.12 -10.26 14.53
N LEU A 27 -6.76 -8.97 14.62
CA LEU A 27 -7.67 -7.93 15.14
C LEU A 27 -8.40 -7.11 14.06
N MET A 28 -7.91 -7.12 12.82
CA MET A 28 -8.48 -6.34 11.72
C MET A 28 -8.47 -7.20 10.45
N GLY A 29 -9.61 -7.84 10.17
CA GLY A 29 -9.78 -8.87 9.15
C GLY A 29 -9.10 -8.58 7.80
N ASN A 30 -8.62 -9.67 7.17
CA ASN A 30 -8.23 -10.01 5.78
C ASN A 30 -7.96 -8.96 4.68
N GLN A 31 -8.27 -7.67 4.87
CA GLN A 31 -8.18 -6.59 3.89
C GLN A 31 -6.82 -5.87 3.93
N TRP A 32 -6.10 -6.01 5.04
CA TRP A 32 -4.83 -5.32 5.31
C TRP A 32 -3.59 -6.10 4.90
N LEU A 33 -3.69 -7.30 4.31
CA LEU A 33 -2.51 -8.06 3.87
C LEU A 33 -1.94 -7.53 2.54
N THR A 34 -2.81 -6.99 1.67
CA THR A 34 -2.40 -6.44 0.36
C THR A 34 -1.83 -5.02 0.50
N ALA A 35 -2.36 -4.19 1.40
CA ALA A 35 -1.93 -2.80 1.55
C ALA A 35 -0.44 -2.61 1.92
N PRO A 36 0.14 -3.34 2.91
CA PRO A 36 1.55 -3.22 3.28
C PRO A 36 2.49 -3.71 2.18
N VAL A 37 2.12 -4.77 1.45
CA VAL A 37 2.93 -5.29 0.34
C VAL A 37 3.09 -4.26 -0.77
N VAL A 38 1.98 -3.59 -1.15
CA VAL A 38 2.01 -2.54 -2.18
C VAL A 38 2.80 -1.32 -1.72
N LEU A 39 2.72 -1.00 -0.42
CA LEU A 39 3.47 0.10 0.21
C LEU A 39 4.99 -0.19 0.22
N ILE A 40 5.40 -1.43 0.50
CA ILE A 40 6.81 -1.84 0.48
C ILE A 40 7.37 -1.80 -0.93
N PHE A 41 6.60 -2.29 -1.91
CA PHE A 41 7.06 -2.36 -3.30
C PHE A 41 7.24 -0.96 -3.90
N SER A 42 6.27 -0.07 -3.70
CA SER A 42 6.34 1.33 -4.14
C SER A 42 7.47 2.10 -3.45
N ALA A 43 7.71 1.87 -2.15
CA ALA A 43 8.80 2.51 -1.42
C ALA A 43 10.19 2.07 -1.91
N LYS A 44 10.41 0.76 -2.14
CA LYS A 44 11.67 0.23 -2.70
C LYS A 44 11.99 0.84 -4.06
N LEU A 45 10.98 0.96 -4.93
CA LEU A 45 11.14 1.50 -6.28
C LEU A 45 11.49 3.00 -6.25
N SER A 46 10.81 3.77 -5.39
CA SER A 46 11.06 5.21 -5.23
C SER A 46 12.44 5.51 -4.65
N MET A 47 12.93 4.68 -3.72
CA MET A 47 14.29 4.78 -3.16
C MET A 47 15.37 4.64 -4.24
N LEU A 48 15.18 3.70 -5.18
CA LEU A 48 16.12 3.46 -6.29
C LEU A 48 16.16 4.65 -7.25
N LEU A 49 14.99 5.24 -7.55
CA LEU A 49 14.86 6.43 -8.39
C LEU A 49 15.51 7.67 -7.75
N GLY A 50 15.41 7.82 -6.43
CA GLY A 50 16.03 8.91 -5.68
C GLY A 50 17.56 8.85 -5.67
N ALA A 51 18.15 7.66 -5.57
CA ALA A 51 19.59 7.47 -5.63
C ALA A 51 20.16 7.86 -7.02
N VAL A 52 19.48 7.47 -8.10
CA VAL A 52 19.87 7.82 -9.48
C VAL A 52 19.80 9.34 -9.70
N GLY A 53 18.80 10.02 -9.14
CA GLY A 53 18.69 11.48 -9.22
C GLY A 53 19.84 12.21 -8.49
N CYS A 54 20.28 11.70 -7.35
CA CYS A 54 21.40 12.30 -6.60
C CYS A 54 22.74 12.11 -7.33
N ILE A 55 22.97 10.95 -7.95
CA ILE A 55 24.17 10.68 -8.77
C ILE A 55 24.15 11.56 -10.03
N GLY A 56 22.97 11.79 -10.62
CA GLY A 56 22.83 12.66 -11.79
C GLY A 56 23.12 14.13 -11.53
N ALA A 57 22.88 14.63 -10.32
CA ALA A 57 23.28 15.98 -9.93
C ALA A 57 24.79 16.13 -9.70
N TRP A 58 25.47 15.02 -9.37
CA TRP A 58 26.91 15.04 -9.06
C TRP A 58 27.79 14.88 -10.30
N PHE A 59 27.25 14.36 -11.40
CA PHE A 59 27.94 14.29 -12.69
C PHE A 59 27.56 15.45 -13.59
N GLU A 60 28.49 16.39 -13.77
CA GLU A 60 28.37 17.65 -14.54
C GLU A 60 28.25 17.46 -16.08
N LYS A 61 27.71 16.33 -16.53
CA LYS A 61 27.51 16.03 -17.96
C LYS A 61 26.04 16.29 -18.33
N LYS A 62 25.81 17.28 -19.19
CA LYS A 62 24.47 17.67 -19.71
C LYS A 62 23.65 16.49 -20.26
N ILE A 63 24.29 15.44 -20.75
CA ILE A 63 23.63 14.23 -21.27
C ILE A 63 22.96 13.40 -20.16
N LEU A 64 23.53 13.35 -18.95
CA LEU A 64 23.01 12.53 -17.85
C LEU A 64 21.75 13.15 -17.24
N LEU A 65 21.72 14.49 -17.14
CA LEU A 65 20.54 15.24 -16.71
C LEU A 65 19.39 15.11 -17.71
N PHE A 66 19.70 15.13 -19.02
CA PHE A 66 18.69 14.97 -20.06
C PHE A 66 18.05 13.57 -20.02
N MET A 67 18.86 12.52 -19.86
CA MET A 67 18.35 11.16 -19.69
C MET A 67 17.49 11.03 -18.42
N TYR A 68 17.90 11.65 -17.31
CA TYR A 68 17.12 11.67 -16.07
C TYR A 68 15.74 12.33 -16.25
N ILE A 69 15.68 13.48 -16.91
CA ILE A 69 14.42 14.16 -17.23
C ILE A 69 13.53 13.29 -18.10
N ILE A 70 14.09 12.63 -19.12
CA ILE A 70 13.31 11.73 -19.98
C ILE A 70 12.77 10.53 -19.18
N THR A 71 13.58 9.88 -18.36
CA THR A 71 13.13 8.76 -17.51
C THR A 71 12.02 9.20 -16.55
N MET A 72 12.13 10.38 -15.96
CA MET A 72 11.08 10.95 -15.09
C MET A 72 9.78 11.22 -15.85
N ILE A 73 9.86 11.74 -17.08
CA ILE A 73 8.68 11.94 -17.93
C ILE A 73 8.02 10.60 -18.25
N ILE A 74 8.79 9.56 -18.57
CA ILE A 74 8.27 8.21 -18.82
C ILE A 74 7.56 7.66 -17.58
N ILE A 75 8.15 7.82 -16.39
CA ILE A 75 7.52 7.40 -15.12
C ILE A 75 6.23 8.16 -14.88
N PHE A 76 6.21 9.47 -15.12
CA PHE A 76 5.01 10.28 -14.94
C PHE A 76 3.86 9.79 -15.83
N VAL A 77 4.16 9.55 -17.10
CA VAL A 77 3.21 8.98 -18.06
C VAL A 77 2.74 7.59 -17.60
N ALA A 78 3.65 6.72 -17.16
CA ALA A 78 3.30 5.40 -16.63
C ALA A 78 2.43 5.47 -15.37
N LEU A 79 2.69 6.42 -14.46
CA LEU A 79 1.88 6.65 -13.28
C LEU A 79 0.47 7.15 -13.65
N LEU A 80 0.37 8.08 -14.61
CA LEU A 80 -0.94 8.55 -15.09
C LEU A 80 -1.74 7.40 -15.70
N PHE A 81 -1.13 6.60 -16.57
CA PHE A 81 -1.77 5.42 -17.12
C PHE A 81 -2.12 4.41 -16.04
N GLY A 82 -1.23 4.16 -15.08
CA GLY A 82 -1.49 3.23 -13.97
C GLY A 82 -2.67 3.67 -13.10
N VAL A 83 -2.75 4.94 -12.74
CA VAL A 83 -3.86 5.50 -11.95
C VAL A 83 -5.17 5.42 -12.74
N VAL A 84 -5.16 5.87 -14.00
CA VAL A 84 -6.35 5.82 -14.87
C VAL A 84 -6.79 4.36 -15.10
N PHE A 85 -5.85 3.45 -15.31
CA PHE A 85 -6.10 2.03 -15.50
C PHE A 85 -6.69 1.39 -14.25
N VAL A 86 -6.17 1.69 -13.06
CA VAL A 86 -6.72 1.21 -11.79
C VAL A 86 -8.16 1.70 -11.61
N ILE A 87 -8.44 2.97 -11.89
CA ILE A 87 -9.79 3.53 -11.75
C ILE A 87 -10.75 2.87 -12.76
N ALA A 88 -10.33 2.68 -14.02
CA ALA A 88 -11.15 2.05 -15.06
C ALA A 88 -11.34 0.53 -14.85
N PHE A 89 -10.34 -0.15 -14.31
CA PHE A 89 -10.36 -1.61 -14.11
C PHE A 89 -10.91 -2.00 -12.73
N ASN A 90 -11.05 -1.06 -11.79
CA ASN A 90 -11.64 -1.28 -10.46
C ASN A 90 -13.02 -1.95 -10.54
N GLU A 91 -13.82 -1.67 -11.58
CA GLU A 91 -15.11 -2.32 -11.79
C GLU A 91 -14.99 -3.83 -12.01
N ARG A 92 -13.90 -4.32 -12.60
CA ARG A 92 -13.65 -5.74 -12.83
C ARG A 92 -12.84 -6.40 -11.71
N VAL A 93 -11.86 -5.69 -11.15
CA VAL A 93 -11.01 -6.17 -10.04
C VAL A 93 -11.82 -6.40 -8.77
N ALA A 94 -12.81 -5.54 -8.49
CA ALA A 94 -13.67 -5.69 -7.33
C ALA A 94 -14.43 -7.02 -7.32
N MET A 95 -14.79 -7.55 -8.50
CA MET A 95 -15.52 -8.80 -8.61
C MET A 95 -14.62 -10.03 -8.38
N SER A 96 -13.38 -10.00 -8.87
CA SER A 96 -12.40 -11.08 -8.66
C SER A 96 -11.88 -11.10 -7.22
N ALA A 97 -11.54 -9.93 -6.66
CA ALA A 97 -11.09 -9.83 -5.26
C ALA A 97 -12.18 -10.25 -4.26
N ARG A 98 -13.46 -9.99 -4.56
CA ARG A 98 -14.58 -10.49 -3.74
C ARG A 98 -14.72 -12.01 -3.78
N LYS A 99 -14.46 -12.65 -4.93
CA LYS A 99 -14.52 -14.11 -5.06
C LYS A 99 -13.41 -14.78 -4.27
N GLU A 100 -12.18 -14.28 -4.37
CA GLU A 100 -11.05 -14.78 -3.58
C GLU A 100 -11.27 -14.56 -2.08
N LEU A 101 -11.85 -13.42 -1.66
CA LEU A 101 -12.20 -13.21 -0.25
C LEU A 101 -13.31 -14.14 0.24
N LEU A 102 -14.38 -14.35 -0.53
CA LEU A 102 -15.48 -15.25 -0.17
C LEU A 102 -15.02 -16.71 -0.06
N GLU A 103 -14.11 -17.13 -0.92
CA GLU A 103 -13.53 -18.47 -0.89
C GLU A 103 -12.61 -18.66 0.32
N ASN A 104 -11.77 -17.65 0.63
CA ASN A 104 -10.93 -17.66 1.83
C ASN A 104 -11.74 -17.60 3.14
N ILE A 105 -12.89 -16.90 3.16
CA ILE A 105 -13.80 -16.87 4.32
C ILE A 105 -14.51 -18.21 4.49
N ARG A 106 -14.98 -18.84 3.40
CA ARG A 106 -15.61 -20.17 3.47
C ARG A 106 -14.68 -21.27 3.99
N HIS A 107 -13.37 -21.09 3.86
CA HIS A 107 -12.37 -22.02 4.37
C HIS A 107 -11.88 -21.67 5.78
N TYR A 108 -12.48 -20.68 6.45
CA TYR A 108 -12.18 -20.31 7.83
C TYR A 108 -13.15 -21.03 8.79
N PRO A 109 -12.73 -22.12 9.47
CA PRO A 109 -13.56 -22.77 10.49
C PRO A 109 -13.57 -21.89 11.75
N GLY A 110 -14.42 -20.87 11.79
CA GLY A 110 -14.45 -19.93 12.92
C GLY A 110 -15.69 -19.05 12.97
N ASP A 111 -16.71 -19.57 13.66
CA ASP A 111 -17.71 -18.80 14.43
C ASP A 111 -18.69 -17.86 13.66
N GLU A 112 -19.31 -18.34 12.58
CA GLU A 112 -20.40 -17.64 11.87
C GLU A 112 -21.68 -17.40 12.71
N GLY A 113 -21.71 -17.81 13.98
CA GLY A 113 -22.88 -17.70 14.86
C GLY A 113 -22.78 -16.66 15.99
N LYS A 114 -21.58 -16.22 16.39
CA LYS A 114 -21.41 -15.30 17.55
C LYS A 114 -21.24 -13.83 17.16
N ASP A 115 -20.83 -13.55 15.93
CA ASP A 115 -20.38 -12.22 15.53
C ASP A 115 -21.51 -11.27 15.12
N GLU A 116 -22.60 -11.81 14.55
CA GLU A 116 -23.77 -11.01 14.16
C GLU A 116 -24.47 -10.43 15.41
N ASN A 117 -24.66 -11.26 16.45
CA ASN A 117 -25.28 -10.84 17.70
C ASN A 117 -24.39 -9.83 18.46
N ASN A 118 -23.08 -10.05 18.49
CA ASN A 118 -22.14 -9.16 19.16
C ASN A 118 -22.01 -7.80 18.46
N SER A 119 -22.03 -7.78 17.12
CA SER A 119 -21.99 -6.55 16.32
C SER A 119 -23.27 -5.71 16.49
N ARG A 120 -24.44 -6.36 16.52
CA ARG A 120 -25.72 -5.66 16.77
C ARG A 120 -25.78 -5.11 18.20
N LYS A 121 -25.26 -5.82 19.19
CA LYS A 121 -25.15 -5.32 20.58
C LYS A 121 -24.22 -4.11 20.69
N THR A 122 -23.09 -4.13 19.98
CA THR A 122 -22.12 -3.03 19.99
C THR A 122 -22.73 -1.79 19.32
N MET A 123 -23.42 -1.94 18.18
CA MET A 123 -24.12 -0.84 17.50
C MET A 123 -25.19 -0.19 18.40
N ASN A 124 -26.00 -1.00 19.08
CA ASN A 124 -27.05 -0.50 19.98
C ASN A 124 -26.45 0.24 21.20
N SER A 125 -25.33 -0.25 21.74
CA SER A 125 -24.65 0.41 22.86
C SER A 125 -24.09 1.80 22.55
N ILE A 126 -23.75 2.08 21.28
CA ILE A 126 -23.27 3.39 20.83
C ILE A 126 -24.45 4.35 20.67
N GLN A 127 -25.57 3.90 20.09
CA GLN A 127 -26.77 4.72 19.99
C GLN A 127 -27.29 5.17 21.35
N LYS A 128 -27.20 4.31 22.37
CA LYS A 128 -27.66 4.61 23.73
C LYS A 128 -26.77 5.57 24.52
N ARG A 129 -25.57 5.93 24.02
CA ARG A 129 -24.72 6.96 24.63
C ARG A 129 -24.94 8.36 24.04
N VAL A 130 -25.62 8.46 22.90
CA VAL A 130 -25.81 9.71 22.16
C VAL A 130 -27.18 10.34 22.45
N ILE A 131 -28.09 9.60 23.10
CA ILE A 131 -29.39 10.04 23.61
C ILE A 131 -29.35 9.98 25.12
#